data_AF-A0A928ZS30-F1
#
_entry.id   AF-A0A928ZS30-F1
#
_cell.length_a   1.000
_cell.length_b   1.000
_cell.length_c   1.000
_cell.angle_alpha   90.00
_cell.angle_beta   90.00
_cell.angle_gamma   90.00
#
_symmetry.space_group_name_H-M   'P 1'
#
loop_
_entity.id
_entity.type
_entity.pdbx_description
1 polymer ?
#
loop_
_entity_poly.entity_id
_entity_poly.type
_entity_poly.pdbx_seq_one_letter_code
_entity_poly.pdbx_strand_id
1 'polypeptide(L)'
;MPRIAQDKVISTILKHDSKTTSYKIALLRAINDMVLTYLDLRTFHLPVAIPLKLLAKFWVAYYWPFVDAALPIQQGQRATRKGKTQNDMAFRPALSGLRAQ
;
A
#
# COMPACT_ATOMS: atom_id res chain seq x y z
N MET A 1 13.06 -25.06 13.92
CA MET A 1 11.94 -24.56 13.09
C MET A 1 12.48 -24.25 11.70
N PRO A 2 11.86 -24.73 10.60
CA PRO A 2 12.38 -24.48 9.28
C PRO A 2 12.22 -22.98 8.96
N ARG A 3 13.32 -22.35 8.58
CA ARG A 3 13.38 -20.97 8.09
C ARG A 3 12.62 -20.96 6.77
N ILE A 4 11.31 -20.71 6.79
CA ILE A 4 10.63 -20.35 5.54
C ILE A 4 11.38 -19.11 5.07
N ALA A 5 12.08 -19.21 3.93
CA ALA A 5 12.77 -18.09 3.34
C ALA A 5 11.74 -16.96 3.25
N GLN A 6 11.94 -15.86 3.98
CA GLN A 6 10.95 -14.78 4.13
C GLN A 6 10.54 -14.24 2.74
N ASP A 7 11.47 -14.29 1.79
CA ASP A 7 11.28 -14.00 0.37
C ASP A 7 10.18 -14.85 -0.27
N LYS A 8 10.08 -16.14 0.09
CA LYS A 8 9.00 -17.03 -0.37
C LYS A 8 7.66 -16.64 0.23
N VAL A 9 7.60 -16.15 1.46
CA VAL A 9 6.35 -15.70 2.10
C VAL A 9 5.80 -14.47 1.40
N ILE A 10 6.63 -13.43 1.20
CA ILE A 10 6.23 -12.20 0.49
C ILE A 10 5.83 -12.53 -0.95
N SER A 11 6.64 -13.32 -1.67
CA SER A 11 6.33 -13.74 -3.03
C SER A 11 5.02 -14.52 -3.12
N THR A 12 4.75 -15.40 -2.14
CA THR A 12 3.49 -16.17 -2.08
C THR A 12 2.30 -15.27 -1.81
N ILE A 13 2.41 -14.32 -0.89
CA ILE A 13 1.36 -13.33 -0.59
C ILE A 13 1.06 -12.49 -1.83
N LEU A 14 2.09 -11.99 -2.51
CA LEU A 14 1.92 -11.21 -3.75
C LEU A 14 1.32 -12.04 -4.88
N LYS A 15 1.71 -13.32 -5.02
CA LYS A 15 1.23 -14.21 -6.07
C LYS A 15 -0.21 -14.69 -5.86
N HIS A 16 -0.63 -14.88 -4.61
CA HIS A 16 -1.99 -15.30 -4.27
C HIS A 16 -2.92 -14.12 -3.99
N ASP A 17 -2.43 -12.89 -4.14
CA ASP A 17 -3.28 -11.73 -4.06
C ASP A 17 -4.23 -11.67 -5.26
N SER A 18 -5.48 -12.08 -5.02
CA SER A 18 -6.52 -12.12 -6.04
C SER A 18 -6.96 -10.72 -6.52
N LYS A 19 -6.57 -9.65 -5.81
CA LYS A 19 -6.90 -8.27 -6.17
C LYS A 19 -5.66 -7.53 -6.64
N THR A 20 -5.60 -7.22 -7.94
CA THR A 20 -4.66 -6.26 -8.51
C THR A 20 -4.91 -4.86 -7.94
N THR A 21 -4.30 -4.59 -6.78
CA THR A 21 -4.50 -3.34 -6.04
C THR A 21 -3.15 -2.72 -5.69
N SER A 22 -2.84 -1.60 -6.33
CA SER A 22 -1.56 -0.91 -6.24
C SER A 22 -1.30 -0.33 -4.83
N TYR A 23 -2.33 -0.17 -4.00
CA TYR A 23 -2.17 0.28 -2.61
C TYR A 23 -1.37 -0.67 -1.72
N LYS A 24 -1.37 -1.97 -2.00
CA LYS A 24 -0.59 -2.96 -1.25
C LYS A 24 0.90 -2.84 -1.55
N ILE A 25 1.23 -2.52 -2.80
CA ILE A 25 2.60 -2.20 -3.22
C ILE A 25 3.08 -0.91 -2.58
N ALA A 26 2.21 0.10 -2.45
CA ALA A 26 2.54 1.32 -1.71
C ALA A 26 2.81 1.05 -0.22
N LEU A 27 2.07 0.15 0.42
CA LEU A 27 2.35 -0.26 1.81
C LEU A 27 3.69 -1.00 1.92
N LEU A 28 3.95 -1.95 1.01
CA LEU A 28 5.24 -2.66 0.96
C LEU A 28 6.41 -1.70 0.81
N ARG A 29 6.27 -0.70 -0.08
CA ARG A 29 7.25 0.38 -0.26
C ARG A 29 7.44 1.19 1.02
N ALA A 30 6.35 1.58 1.69
CA ALA A 30 6.41 2.32 2.95
C ALA A 30 7.15 1.55 4.07
N ILE A 31 6.95 0.24 4.16
CA ILE A 31 7.67 -0.62 5.11
C ILE A 31 9.16 -0.69 4.76
N ASN A 32 9.50 -0.90 3.49
CA ASN A 32 10.89 -0.96 3.04
C ASN A 32 11.63 0.35 3.34
N ASP A 33 11.02 1.50 3.03
CA ASP A 33 11.64 2.81 3.26
C ASP A 33 11.78 3.11 4.77
N MET A 34 10.85 2.64 5.59
CA MET A 34 10.95 2.73 7.05
C MET A 34 12.13 1.89 7.58
N VAL A 35 12.31 0.66 7.09
CA VAL A 35 13.46 -0.19 7.46
C VAL A 35 14.78 0.45 7.05
N LEU A 36 14.84 1.06 5.86
CA LEU A 36 16.02 1.79 5.40
C LEU A 36 16.30 3.06 6.22
N THR A 37 15.25 3.73 6.71
CA THR A 37 15.36 4.94 7.55
C THR A 37 15.87 4.62 8.96
N TYR A 38 15.46 3.48 9.52
CA TYR A 38 15.86 2.99 10.84
C TYR A 38 16.69 1.73 10.71
N LEU A 39 17.86 1.87 10.09
CA LEU A 39 18.80 0.77 9.86
C LEU A 39 19.41 0.29 11.20
N ASP A 40 18.61 -0.39 12.03
CA ASP A 40 19.11 -1.07 13.22
C ASP A 40 19.54 -2.50 12.83
N LEU A 41 20.79 -2.61 12.39
CA LEU A 41 21.42 -3.88 12.04
C LEU A 41 21.95 -4.64 13.27
N ARG A 42 21.73 -4.14 14.49
CA ARG A 42 22.46 -4.63 15.68
C ARG A 42 21.64 -5.61 16.52
N THR A 43 20.34 -5.72 16.29
CA THR A 43 19.40 -6.42 17.18
C THR A 43 18.73 -7.60 16.48
N PHE A 44 19.51 -8.67 16.29
CA PHE A 44 18.97 -9.94 15.81
C PHE A 44 18.14 -10.62 16.92
N HIS A 45 16.93 -11.10 16.59
CA HIS A 45 15.96 -11.76 17.50
C HIS A 45 15.29 -10.91 18.58
N LEU A 46 15.38 -9.58 18.54
CA LEU A 46 14.61 -8.73 19.45
C LEU A 46 13.26 -8.32 18.82
N PRO A 47 12.24 -8.06 19.66
CA PRO A 47 11.01 -7.42 19.20
C PRO A 47 11.31 -6.09 18.53
N VAL A 48 10.70 -5.84 17.37
CA VAL A 48 10.87 -4.60 16.61
C VAL A 48 9.69 -3.67 16.90
N ALA A 49 9.98 -2.44 17.29
CA ALA A 49 8.98 -1.38 17.42
C ALA A 49 8.73 -0.73 16.05
N ILE A 50 7.48 -0.69 15.59
CA ILE A 50 7.10 -0.06 14.32
C ILE A 50 6.48 1.32 14.61
N PRO A 51 7.06 2.43 14.14
CA PRO A 51 6.48 3.76 14.31
C PRO A 51 5.26 3.94 13.41
N LEU A 52 4.08 3.49 13.88
CA LEU A 52 2.84 3.44 13.09
C LEU A 52 2.46 4.80 12.47
N LYS A 53 2.69 5.91 13.19
CA LYS A 53 2.41 7.26 12.67
C LYS A 53 3.25 7.59 11.44
N LEU A 54 4.52 7.18 11.43
CA LEU A 54 5.43 7.42 10.32
C LEU A 54 5.13 6.47 9.15
N LEU A 55 4.87 5.20 9.44
CA LEU A 55 4.43 4.23 8.44
C LEU A 55 3.16 4.71 7.73
N ALA A 56 2.17 5.21 8.48
CA ALA A 56 0.95 5.77 7.92
C ALA A 56 1.22 6.98 7.01
N LYS A 57 2.16 7.87 7.38
CA LYS A 57 2.56 9.00 6.53
C LYS A 57 3.17 8.54 5.21
N PHE A 58 4.12 7.61 5.23
CA PHE A 58 4.71 7.08 4.00
C PHE A 58 3.67 6.36 3.16
N TRP A 59 2.81 5.56 3.78
CA TRP A 59 1.78 4.84 3.06
C TRP A 59 0.81 5.80 2.37
N VAL A 60 0.33 6.85 3.06
CA VAL A 60 -0.53 7.87 2.46
C VAL A 60 0.19 8.64 1.35
N ALA A 61 1.45 9.02 1.54
CA ALA A 61 2.23 9.71 0.51
C ALA A 61 2.38 8.87 -0.77
N TYR A 62 2.67 7.57 -0.63
CA TYR A 62 2.75 6.64 -1.76
C TYR A 62 1.40 6.27 -2.35
N TYR A 63 0.32 6.49 -1.60
CA TYR A 63 -1.03 6.31 -2.07
C TYR A 63 -1.54 7.50 -2.89
N TRP A 64 -0.94 8.69 -2.72
CA TRP A 64 -1.42 9.93 -3.37
C TRP A 64 -1.55 9.84 -4.90
N PRO A 65 -0.62 9.20 -5.64
CA PRO A 65 -0.78 9.01 -7.08
C PRO A 65 -2.02 8.19 -7.49
N PHE A 66 -2.57 7.35 -6.61
CA PHE A 66 -3.83 6.63 -6.89
C PHE A 66 -5.06 7.52 -6.74
N VAL A 67 -4.92 8.66 -6.08
CA VAL A 67 -6.04 9.56 -5.73
C VAL A 67 -5.98 10.89 -6.43
N ASP A 68 -4.90 11.15 -7.17
CA ASP A 68 -4.70 12.37 -7.96
C ASP A 68 -5.97 12.67 -8.79
N ALA A 69 -6.50 13.88 -8.66
CA ALA A 69 -7.74 14.26 -9.33
C ALA A 69 -7.56 14.46 -10.84
N ALA A 70 -6.35 14.81 -11.29
CA ALA A 70 -6.01 15.04 -12.68
C ALA A 70 -5.56 13.75 -13.38
N LEU A 71 -4.72 12.95 -12.72
CA LEU A 71 -4.11 11.74 -13.30
C LEU A 71 -4.13 10.55 -12.31
N PRO A 72 -5.32 10.04 -11.92
CA PRO A 72 -5.40 8.94 -10.96
C PRO A 72 -4.85 7.64 -11.55
N ILE A 73 -3.97 6.97 -10.80
CA ILE A 73 -3.59 5.59 -11.10
C ILE A 73 -4.71 4.63 -10.67
N GLN A 74 -5.40 4.08 -11.65
CA GLN A 74 -6.57 3.20 -11.47
C GLN A 74 -6.23 1.89 -10.75
N GLN A 75 -7.12 1.46 -9.86
CA GLN A 75 -6.96 0.22 -9.08
C GLN A 75 -7.64 -0.98 -9.77
N GLY A 76 -6.99 -1.53 -10.81
CA GLY A 76 -7.41 -2.79 -11.43
C GLY A 76 -8.28 -2.64 -12.69
N GLN A 77 -8.99 -3.71 -13.06
CA GLN A 77 -9.77 -3.79 -14.30
C GLN A 77 -11.08 -2.99 -14.19
N ARG A 78 -11.27 -2.02 -15.08
CA ARG A 78 -12.51 -1.22 -15.17
C ARG A 78 -13.66 -2.08 -15.67
N ALA A 79 -14.82 -1.98 -15.00
CA ALA A 79 -16.08 -2.47 -15.52
C ALA A 79 -17.06 -1.32 -15.68
N THR A 80 -17.48 -1.03 -16.92
CA THR A 80 -18.58 -0.09 -17.15
C THR A 80 -19.89 -0.83 -16.93
N ARG A 81 -20.60 -0.52 -15.84
CA ARG A 81 -21.94 -1.08 -15.57
C ARG A 81 -22.95 0.06 -15.45
N LYS A 82 -24.03 -0.01 -16.24
CA LYS A 82 -25.10 1.01 -16.27
C LYS A 82 -24.58 2.44 -16.52
N GLY A 83 -23.65 2.60 -17.47
CA GLY A 83 -23.08 3.91 -17.84
C GLY A 83 -22.13 4.54 -16.81
N LYS A 84 -21.87 3.87 -15.67
CA LYS A 84 -20.89 4.31 -14.67
C LYS A 84 -19.66 3.40 -14.72
N THR A 85 -18.48 4.00 -14.67
CA THR A 85 -17.25 3.25 -14.40
C THR A 85 -17.33 2.76 -12.96
N GLN A 86 -17.35 1.44 -12.79
CA GLN A 86 -17.29 0.79 -11.48
C GLN A 86 -15.94 0.08 -11.31
N ASN A 87 -15.63 -0.25 -10.05
CA ASN A 87 -14.43 -0.97 -9.60
C ASN A 87 -13.12 -0.17 -9.52
N ASP A 88 -13.19 1.15 -9.34
CA ASP A 88 -12.03 1.92 -8.87
C ASP A 88 -12.19 2.30 -7.38
N MET A 89 -11.34 3.18 -6.86
CA MET A 89 -11.42 3.66 -5.49
C MET A 89 -12.67 4.49 -5.18
N ALA A 90 -13.27 4.21 -4.02
CA ALA A 90 -14.33 5.02 -3.43
C ALA A 90 -13.85 5.68 -2.13
N PHE A 91 -14.23 6.94 -1.95
CA PHE A 91 -13.92 7.72 -0.75
C PHE A 91 -15.18 7.99 0.06
N ARG A 92 -14.99 8.17 1.37
CA ARG A 92 -16.01 8.82 2.20
C ARG A 92 -16.20 10.27 1.74
N PRO A 93 -17.40 10.87 1.86
CA PRO A 93 -17.67 12.21 1.36
C PRO A 93 -16.66 13.28 1.80
N ALA A 94 -16.26 13.28 3.08
CA ALA A 94 -15.28 14.21 3.62
C ALA A 94 -13.89 14.08 2.93
N LEU A 95 -13.49 12.88 2.58
CA LEU A 95 -12.21 12.61 1.91
C LEU A 95 -12.28 12.89 0.40
N SER A 96 -13.45 12.73 -0.22
CA SER A 96 -13.67 13.19 -1.60
C SER A 96 -13.45 14.69 -1.74
N GLY A 97 -13.88 15.48 -0.74
CA GLY A 97 -13.68 16.93 -0.70
C GLY A 97 -12.21 17.31 -0.50
N LEU A 98 -11.51 16.63 0.41
CA LEU A 98 -10.08 16.86 0.66
C LEU A 98 -9.23 16.60 -0.58
N ARG A 99 -9.57 15.60 -1.39
CA ARG A 99 -8.87 15.25 -2.63
C ARG A 99 -8.94 16.34 -3.72
N ALA A 100 -9.95 17.21 -3.65
CA ALA A 100 -10.19 18.24 -4.65
C ALA A 100 -9.55 19.59 -4.29
N GLN A 101 -8.86 19.68 -3.14
CA GLN A 101 -8.13 20.85 -2.66
C GLN A 101 -6.64 20.72 -3.02
#